data_AF-A0A0Q9SZD6-F1
#
_entry.id   AF-A0A0Q9SZD6-F1
#
_cell.length_a   1.000
_cell.length_b   1.000
_cell.length_c   1.000
_cell.angle_alpha   90.00
_cell.angle_beta   90.00
_cell.angle_gamma   90.00
#
_symmetry.space_group_name_H-M   'P 1'
#
loop_
_entity.id
_entity.type
_entity.pdbx_description
1 polymer ?
#
loop_
_entity_poly.entity_id
_entity_poly.type
_entity_poly.pdbx_seq_one_letter_code
_entity_poly.pdbx_strand_id
1 'polypeptide(L)'
;MPERPTHACTIVPPYLLAALTGHRDEVVAECARRSLDRDHTLREHRSAGVPRTSSTTDHPVEHQGGLAAPHADDGTGPQRTIADAKGTQTTPGTTVRTEGQPATGDPAADEAYTGFGQTWSLFDRTYGRDSLDGQGLPLLGTVHYGRGYDNAFWDGTQMVFGDGDGTVFNRFTIAVDVIGHELTHGVTEHTAALVYRGQSGALNESISDVFGSLVKQQALGQDAASADWLIGAGLFTAQVKGVALRSMKAPGTAYDDPQLGRDPQPATMADYVETTDDNGGVHVNSGIPNHAFYLAATALGGPAWEVAGQVWFDVLTGGRLTATADFATFARLTVDAAERRYAAGSAPASAIRSAWEQVGVLTAEAPTDDDAPAPVPAPVPAPQPAPGPQPEPVPEPVPEPVPSATQVQVRRTGGLAGQRRARTVALAELPDDDAEGWRTLLSEHRLEALAAAAPTRPVPDAFTYHVACPPDGDEVTLPEHGIPEPVRDLFQRTLGG
;
A
#
# COMPACT_ATOMS: atom_id res chain seq x y z
N MET A 1 8.00 10.06 -25.24
CA MET A 1 6.97 10.15 -24.18
C MET A 1 7.70 10.30 -22.87
N PRO A 2 7.30 11.19 -21.94
CA PRO A 2 7.91 11.19 -20.63
C PRO A 2 7.51 9.89 -19.92
N GLU A 3 8.49 9.20 -19.34
CA GLU A 3 8.30 7.95 -18.59
C GLU A 3 7.35 8.21 -17.42
N ARG A 4 6.24 7.46 -17.36
CA ARG A 4 5.41 7.38 -16.17
C ARG A 4 6.21 6.63 -15.11
N PRO A 5 6.29 7.10 -13.86
CA PRO A 5 6.85 6.31 -12.79
C PRO A 5 6.05 5.01 -12.65
N THR A 6 6.72 3.87 -12.69
CA THR A 6 6.09 2.55 -12.60
C THR A 6 5.88 2.16 -11.15
N HIS A 7 4.67 1.71 -10.82
CA HIS A 7 4.34 1.22 -9.48
C HIS A 7 4.48 -0.31 -9.43
N ALA A 8 5.51 -0.79 -8.74
CA ALA A 8 5.60 -2.21 -8.38
C ALA A 8 4.95 -2.47 -7.01
N CYS A 9 3.96 -3.38 -6.98
CA CYS A 9 3.32 -3.92 -5.78
C CYS A 9 3.56 -5.43 -5.74
N THR A 10 3.71 -6.02 -4.55
CA THR A 10 4.06 -7.44 -4.40
C THR A 10 3.13 -8.11 -3.39
N ILE A 11 2.50 -9.24 -3.73
CA ILE A 11 1.48 -9.88 -2.88
C ILE A 11 2.02 -10.36 -1.52
N VAL A 12 3.26 -10.88 -1.47
CA VAL A 12 3.90 -11.32 -0.22
C VAL A 12 4.58 -10.13 0.44
N PRO A 13 4.18 -9.77 1.67
CA PRO A 13 4.74 -8.61 2.34
C PRO A 13 6.18 -8.87 2.81
N PRO A 14 7.00 -7.80 2.95
CA PRO A 14 8.42 -7.93 3.32
C PRO A 14 8.63 -8.62 4.66
N TYR A 15 7.75 -8.42 5.63
CA TYR A 15 7.90 -9.01 6.96
C TYR A 15 7.80 -10.54 6.92
N LEU A 16 7.01 -11.10 6.00
CA LEU A 16 6.82 -12.54 5.87
C LEU A 16 8.06 -13.17 5.22
N LEU A 17 8.55 -12.58 4.12
CA LEU A 17 9.83 -12.99 3.53
C LEU A 17 11.00 -12.84 4.52
N ALA A 18 11.01 -11.77 5.33
CA ALA A 18 12.00 -11.57 6.37
C ALA A 18 11.97 -12.68 7.44
N ALA A 19 10.77 -13.09 7.89
CA ALA A 19 10.62 -14.21 8.83
C ALA A 19 11.21 -15.52 8.25
N LEU A 20 11.01 -15.75 6.95
CA LEU A 20 11.52 -16.92 6.24
C LEU A 20 13.04 -16.91 6.03
N THR A 21 13.72 -15.77 6.09
CA THR A 21 15.19 -15.74 6.00
C THR A 21 15.90 -16.50 7.14
N GLY A 22 15.21 -16.69 8.28
CA GLY A 22 15.66 -17.49 9.41
C GLY A 22 15.14 -18.94 9.42
N HIS A 23 14.56 -19.40 8.31
CA HIS A 23 13.96 -20.73 8.21
C HIS A 23 15.00 -21.86 8.39
N ARG A 24 14.56 -23.00 8.93
CA ARG A 24 15.47 -24.12 9.25
C ARG A 24 15.96 -24.88 8.01
N ASP A 25 15.16 -24.87 6.96
CA ASP A 25 15.56 -25.32 5.63
C ASP A 25 16.27 -24.18 4.90
N GLU A 26 17.53 -24.39 4.55
CA GLU A 26 18.39 -23.39 3.89
C GLU A 26 17.88 -23.05 2.49
N VAL A 27 17.21 -23.97 1.79
CA VAL A 27 16.67 -23.69 0.45
C VAL A 27 15.57 -22.65 0.56
N VAL A 28 14.66 -22.79 1.53
CA VAL A 28 13.59 -21.81 1.80
C VAL A 28 14.19 -20.47 2.23
N ALA A 29 15.14 -20.48 3.16
CA ALA A 29 15.79 -19.25 3.63
C ALA A 29 16.47 -18.48 2.49
N GLU A 30 17.12 -19.19 1.58
CA GLU A 30 17.78 -18.63 0.41
C GLU A 30 16.78 -18.11 -0.64
N CYS A 31 15.68 -18.83 -0.91
CA CYS A 31 14.58 -18.35 -1.77
C CYS A 31 13.95 -17.06 -1.23
N ALA A 32 13.68 -17.01 0.08
CA ALA A 32 13.16 -15.82 0.74
C ALA A 32 14.13 -14.65 0.68
N ARG A 33 15.43 -14.86 0.91
CA ARG A 33 16.47 -13.82 0.80
C ARG A 33 16.53 -13.23 -0.62
N ARG A 34 16.52 -14.07 -1.67
CA ARG A 34 16.52 -13.59 -3.06
C ARG A 34 15.24 -12.85 -3.43
N SER A 35 14.10 -13.33 -2.96
CA SER A 35 12.81 -12.70 -3.24
C SER A 35 12.74 -11.32 -2.56
N LEU A 36 13.16 -11.24 -1.30
CA LEU A 36 13.19 -9.98 -0.55
C LEU A 36 14.09 -8.93 -1.21
N ASP A 37 15.29 -9.31 -1.68
CA ASP A 37 16.22 -8.42 -2.38
C ASP A 37 15.65 -7.91 -3.71
N ARG A 38 15.03 -8.81 -4.48
CA ARG A 38 14.34 -8.45 -5.72
C ARG A 38 13.18 -7.48 -5.46
N ASP A 39 12.37 -7.73 -4.45
CA ASP A 39 11.21 -6.92 -4.12
C ASP A 39 11.60 -5.55 -3.54
N HIS A 40 12.74 -5.49 -2.85
CA HIS A 40 13.31 -4.23 -2.40
C HIS A 40 13.67 -3.34 -3.60
N THR A 41 14.36 -3.91 -4.58
CA THR A 41 14.73 -3.20 -5.83
C THR A 41 13.49 -2.65 -6.55
N LEU A 42 12.42 -3.46 -6.64
CA LEU A 42 11.15 -3.06 -7.24
C LEU A 42 10.49 -1.87 -6.49
N ARG A 43 10.57 -1.86 -5.15
CA ARG A 43 10.01 -0.79 -4.31
C ARG A 43 10.83 0.50 -4.32
N GLU A 44 12.14 0.41 -4.47
CA GLU A 44 12.99 1.60 -4.62
C GLU A 44 12.68 2.33 -5.93
N HIS A 45 12.50 1.60 -7.03
CA HIS A 45 12.08 2.17 -8.32
C HIS A 45 10.74 2.90 -8.23
N ARG A 46 9.81 2.41 -7.39
CA ARG A 46 8.53 3.07 -7.10
C ARG A 46 8.70 4.41 -6.36
N SER A 47 9.58 4.45 -5.36
CA SER A 47 9.75 5.63 -4.48
C SER A 47 10.41 6.81 -5.18
N ALA A 48 11.21 6.54 -6.22
CA ALA A 48 11.80 7.57 -7.09
C ALA A 48 10.76 8.24 -8.02
N GLY A 49 9.55 7.69 -8.10
CA GLY A 49 8.49 8.13 -9.00
C GLY A 49 7.43 9.03 -8.34
N VAL A 50 7.68 10.34 -8.28
CA VAL A 50 6.67 11.30 -7.81
C VAL A 50 5.65 11.58 -8.93
N PRO A 51 4.34 11.40 -8.74
CA PRO A 51 3.34 11.83 -9.72
C PRO A 51 3.29 13.35 -9.81
N ARG A 52 3.51 13.90 -11.02
CA ARG A 52 3.07 15.27 -11.33
C ARG A 52 1.58 15.22 -11.62
N THR A 53 0.84 16.12 -10.99
CA THR A 53 -0.59 16.40 -11.18
C THR A 53 -0.99 16.30 -12.66
N SER A 54 -1.81 15.30 -13.02
CA SER A 54 -2.49 15.26 -14.31
C SER A 54 -3.76 16.11 -14.22
N SER A 55 -3.90 17.04 -15.17
CA SER A 55 -5.11 17.84 -15.34
C SER A 55 -6.26 16.94 -15.77
N THR A 56 -7.30 16.88 -14.95
CA THR A 56 -8.57 16.23 -15.26
C THR A 56 -9.29 17.00 -16.37
N THR A 57 -9.33 16.42 -17.56
CA THR A 57 -10.44 16.65 -18.50
C THR A 57 -10.96 15.28 -18.91
N ASP A 58 -11.84 14.72 -18.09
CA ASP A 58 -12.69 13.63 -18.51
C ASP A 58 -14.15 14.05 -18.38
N HIS A 59 -14.92 13.76 -19.42
CA HIS A 59 -16.31 14.16 -19.53
C HIS A 59 -17.17 13.38 -18.53
N PRO A 60 -18.13 14.03 -17.84
CA PRO A 60 -18.98 13.33 -16.89
C PRO A 60 -19.89 12.35 -17.62
N VAL A 61 -19.75 11.07 -17.32
CA VAL A 61 -20.72 10.03 -17.72
C VAL A 61 -21.96 10.21 -16.84
N GLU A 62 -23.07 10.63 -17.44
CA GLU A 62 -24.36 10.70 -16.77
C GLU A 62 -24.87 9.28 -16.48
N HIS A 63 -24.76 8.83 -15.23
CA HIS A 63 -25.38 7.58 -14.77
C HIS A 63 -26.83 7.81 -14.37
N GLN A 64 -27.76 7.34 -15.20
CA GLN A 64 -29.15 7.12 -14.77
C GLN A 64 -29.22 5.83 -13.94
N GLY A 65 -29.79 5.94 -12.74
CA GLY A 65 -29.94 4.87 -11.77
C GLY A 65 -30.73 3.68 -12.33
N GLY A 66 -30.01 2.60 -12.58
CA GLY A 66 -30.51 1.27 -12.91
C GLY A 66 -29.33 0.31 -12.85
N LEU A 67 -29.55 -0.93 -12.42
CA LEU A 67 -28.56 -2.01 -12.58
C LEU A 67 -28.13 -2.01 -14.06
N ALA A 68 -26.84 -1.81 -14.33
CA ALA A 68 -26.34 -1.85 -15.69
C ALA A 68 -26.68 -3.22 -16.28
N ALA A 69 -27.42 -3.24 -17.39
CA ALA A 69 -27.59 -4.48 -18.14
C ALA A 69 -26.20 -4.96 -18.58
N PRO A 70 -25.93 -6.28 -18.61
CA PRO A 70 -24.66 -6.79 -19.09
C PRO A 70 -24.39 -6.23 -20.49
N HIS A 71 -23.22 -5.62 -20.68
CA HIS A 71 -22.75 -5.21 -22.00
C HIS A 71 -22.87 -6.40 -22.97
N ALA A 72 -23.48 -6.17 -24.13
CA ALA A 72 -23.52 -7.17 -25.19
C ALA A 72 -22.09 -7.44 -25.67
N ASP A 73 -21.73 -8.71 -25.84
CA ASP A 73 -20.46 -9.15 -26.41
C ASP A 73 -20.35 -8.62 -27.85
N ASP A 74 -19.73 -7.45 -28.01
CA ASP A 74 -19.58 -6.72 -29.28
C ASP A 74 -18.35 -7.18 -30.08
N GLY A 75 -17.67 -8.23 -29.59
CA GLY A 75 -16.42 -8.74 -30.15
C GLY A 75 -15.16 -8.11 -29.56
N THR A 76 -15.26 -7.24 -28.55
CA THR A 76 -14.12 -6.67 -27.81
C THR A 76 -13.85 -7.43 -26.51
N GLY A 77 -13.50 -8.72 -26.63
CA GLY A 77 -12.99 -9.49 -25.49
C GLY A 77 -11.63 -8.96 -24.99
N PRO A 78 -11.14 -9.43 -23.83
CA PRO A 78 -9.85 -9.02 -23.31
C PRO A 78 -8.73 -9.33 -24.32
N GLN A 79 -7.65 -8.54 -24.31
CA GLN A 79 -6.43 -8.87 -25.05
C GLN A 79 -5.37 -9.43 -24.11
N ARG A 80 -5.31 -10.76 -23.98
CA ARG A 80 -4.35 -11.42 -23.08
C ARG A 80 -3.11 -11.93 -23.80
N THR A 81 -1.95 -11.77 -23.18
CA THR A 81 -0.71 -12.43 -23.61
C THR A 81 0.05 -12.96 -22.39
N ILE A 82 0.29 -14.27 -22.37
CA ILE A 82 1.10 -14.95 -21.37
C ILE A 82 2.42 -15.38 -21.98
N ALA A 83 3.50 -15.07 -21.28
CA ALA A 83 4.86 -15.44 -21.61
C ALA A 83 5.52 -16.24 -20.46
N ASP A 84 6.58 -16.95 -20.80
CA ASP A 84 7.33 -17.84 -19.93
C ASP A 84 8.79 -17.36 -19.82
N ALA A 85 9.21 -17.03 -18.59
CA ALA A 85 10.56 -16.61 -18.29
C ALA A 85 11.55 -17.77 -18.13
N LYS A 86 11.08 -19.02 -18.12
CA LYS A 86 11.87 -20.27 -18.08
C LYS A 86 12.84 -20.34 -16.90
N GLY A 87 12.40 -19.83 -15.75
CA GLY A 87 13.20 -19.74 -14.53
C GLY A 87 14.27 -18.65 -14.55
N THR A 88 14.28 -17.79 -15.57
CA THR A 88 15.12 -16.58 -15.60
C THR A 88 14.37 -15.39 -14.99
N GLN A 89 15.07 -14.28 -14.75
CA GLN A 89 14.46 -13.03 -14.28
C GLN A 89 14.28 -12.01 -15.40
N THR A 90 14.27 -12.46 -16.67
CA THR A 90 14.09 -11.60 -17.84
C THR A 90 12.63 -11.61 -18.27
N THR A 91 11.96 -10.47 -18.17
CA THR A 91 10.58 -10.26 -18.66
C THR A 91 10.58 -9.61 -20.05
N PRO A 92 9.55 -9.83 -20.88
CA PRO A 92 8.44 -10.77 -20.66
C PRO A 92 8.81 -12.25 -20.87
N GLY A 93 10.00 -12.54 -21.42
CA GLY A 93 10.39 -13.92 -21.76
C GLY A 93 9.82 -14.37 -23.12
N THR A 94 9.45 -15.64 -23.25
CA THR A 94 8.90 -16.20 -24.50
C THR A 94 7.38 -16.27 -24.45
N THR A 95 6.66 -15.64 -25.37
CA THR A 95 5.19 -15.79 -25.46
C THR A 95 4.79 -17.25 -25.65
N VAL A 96 3.89 -17.74 -24.80
CA VAL A 96 3.37 -19.12 -24.82
C VAL A 96 1.88 -19.19 -25.13
N ARG A 97 1.12 -18.13 -24.84
CA ARG A 97 -0.32 -18.07 -25.12
C ARG A 97 -0.78 -16.65 -25.39
N THR A 98 -1.52 -16.44 -26.48
CA THR A 98 -2.20 -15.18 -26.77
C THR A 98 -3.71 -15.36 -26.77
N GLU A 99 -4.45 -14.24 -26.86
CA GLU A 99 -5.90 -14.25 -26.93
C GLU A 99 -6.44 -15.24 -27.98
N GLY A 100 -7.47 -16.00 -27.59
CA GLY A 100 -8.12 -17.01 -28.44
C GLY A 100 -7.34 -18.33 -28.62
N GLN A 101 -6.09 -18.43 -28.17
CA GLN A 101 -5.33 -19.68 -28.28
C GLN A 101 -5.77 -20.74 -27.25
N PRO A 102 -5.70 -22.03 -27.62
CA PRO A 102 -6.02 -23.13 -26.71
C PRO A 102 -5.07 -23.17 -25.51
N ALA A 103 -5.46 -23.94 -24.49
CA ALA A 103 -4.63 -24.20 -23.32
C ALA A 103 -3.26 -24.78 -23.69
N THR A 104 -2.23 -24.34 -22.97
CA THR A 104 -0.83 -24.73 -23.21
C THR A 104 -0.49 -26.09 -22.60
N GLY A 105 -1.24 -26.50 -21.55
CA GLY A 105 -0.92 -27.68 -20.74
C GLY A 105 0.05 -27.38 -19.59
N ASP A 106 0.58 -26.16 -19.50
CA ASP A 106 1.27 -25.66 -18.31
C ASP A 106 0.23 -25.02 -17.36
N PRO A 107 0.07 -25.55 -16.13
CA PRO A 107 -0.85 -24.99 -15.15
C PRO A 107 -0.63 -23.51 -14.87
N ALA A 108 0.62 -23.03 -14.78
CA ALA A 108 0.89 -21.65 -14.43
C ALA A 108 0.39 -20.70 -15.52
N ALA A 109 0.76 -20.97 -16.78
CA ALA A 109 0.30 -20.17 -17.91
C ALA A 109 -1.23 -20.22 -18.09
N ASP A 110 -1.84 -21.39 -17.92
CA ASP A 110 -3.29 -21.57 -18.13
C ASP A 110 -4.14 -20.94 -17.00
N GLU A 111 -3.65 -20.98 -15.76
CA GLU A 111 -4.24 -20.28 -14.61
C GLU A 111 -4.15 -18.77 -14.79
N ALA A 112 -2.96 -18.24 -15.14
CA ALA A 112 -2.77 -16.80 -15.38
C ALA A 112 -3.69 -16.28 -16.49
N TYR A 113 -3.76 -16.99 -17.62
CA TYR A 113 -4.66 -16.64 -18.74
C TYR A 113 -6.13 -16.61 -18.30
N THR A 114 -6.53 -17.58 -17.48
CA THR A 114 -7.91 -17.68 -16.96
C THR A 114 -8.22 -16.55 -15.99
N GLY A 115 -7.35 -16.31 -15.00
CA GLY A 115 -7.52 -15.26 -14.01
C GLY A 115 -7.55 -13.85 -14.61
N PHE A 116 -6.76 -13.59 -15.67
CA PHE A 116 -6.83 -12.32 -16.41
C PHE A 116 -8.20 -12.12 -17.04
N GLY A 117 -8.76 -13.17 -17.65
CA GLY A 117 -10.08 -13.10 -18.27
C GLY A 117 -11.20 -12.89 -17.24
N GLN A 118 -11.09 -13.53 -16.09
CA GLN A 118 -12.05 -13.37 -14.98
C GLN A 118 -11.96 -11.96 -14.37
N THR A 119 -10.75 -11.43 -14.21
CA THR A 119 -10.56 -10.06 -13.71
C THR A 119 -11.10 -9.03 -14.69
N TRP A 120 -10.79 -9.16 -15.98
CA TRP A 120 -11.37 -8.31 -17.02
C TRP A 120 -12.90 -8.41 -17.03
N SER A 121 -13.46 -9.61 -16.93
CA SER A 121 -14.91 -9.81 -16.89
C SER A 121 -15.57 -9.08 -15.71
N LEU A 122 -14.93 -9.05 -14.54
CA LEU A 122 -15.46 -8.26 -13.42
C LEU A 122 -15.52 -6.78 -13.79
N PHE A 123 -14.39 -6.18 -14.19
CA PHE A 123 -14.33 -4.74 -14.47
C PHE A 123 -15.18 -4.32 -15.68
N ASP A 124 -15.09 -5.04 -16.79
CA ASP A 124 -15.80 -4.71 -18.01
C ASP A 124 -17.30 -5.02 -17.90
N ARG A 125 -17.65 -6.28 -17.64
CA ARG A 125 -19.06 -6.71 -17.74
C ARG A 125 -19.88 -6.32 -16.53
N THR A 126 -19.26 -6.14 -15.36
CA THR A 126 -19.97 -5.76 -14.12
C THR A 126 -19.95 -4.24 -13.93
N TYR A 127 -18.82 -3.60 -14.21
CA TYR A 127 -18.60 -2.19 -13.88
C TYR A 127 -18.46 -1.27 -15.10
N GLY A 128 -18.50 -1.81 -16.32
CA GLY A 128 -18.43 -1.01 -17.56
C GLY A 128 -17.05 -0.39 -17.81
N ARG A 129 -15.99 -0.95 -17.23
CA ARG A 129 -14.61 -0.46 -17.40
C ARG A 129 -13.83 -1.36 -18.34
N ASP A 130 -13.46 -0.81 -19.50
CA ASP A 130 -12.64 -1.50 -20.49
C ASP A 130 -11.18 -1.66 -20.01
N SER A 131 -10.88 -2.81 -19.42
CA SER A 131 -9.57 -3.17 -18.86
C SER A 131 -9.08 -2.26 -17.72
N LEU A 132 -7.77 -2.32 -17.41
CA LEU A 132 -7.22 -1.68 -16.21
C LEU A 132 -7.22 -0.15 -16.30
N ASP A 133 -7.01 0.41 -17.49
CA ASP A 133 -6.95 1.85 -17.75
C ASP A 133 -8.27 2.47 -18.21
N GLY A 134 -9.29 1.63 -18.48
CA GLY A 134 -10.57 2.07 -19.06
C GLY A 134 -10.49 2.37 -20.55
N GLN A 135 -9.40 1.98 -21.23
CA GLN A 135 -9.12 2.22 -22.65
C GLN A 135 -8.61 0.94 -23.36
N GLY A 136 -8.91 -0.24 -22.80
CA GLY A 136 -8.60 -1.51 -23.43
C GLY A 136 -7.13 -1.93 -23.33
N LEU A 137 -6.43 -1.53 -22.25
CA LEU A 137 -5.04 -1.97 -22.00
C LEU A 137 -4.91 -3.49 -22.14
N PRO A 138 -3.96 -4.00 -22.96
CA PRO A 138 -3.68 -5.43 -23.01
C PRO A 138 -3.21 -5.98 -21.66
N LEU A 139 -3.69 -7.17 -21.31
CA LEU A 139 -3.32 -7.87 -20.08
C LEU A 139 -2.12 -8.79 -20.35
N LEU A 140 -0.95 -8.34 -19.91
CA LEU A 140 0.33 -9.03 -20.11
C LEU A 140 0.75 -9.75 -18.84
N GLY A 141 1.25 -10.98 -18.98
CA GLY A 141 1.66 -11.82 -17.87
C GLY A 141 2.91 -12.63 -18.19
N THR A 142 3.81 -12.75 -17.22
CA THR A 142 5.00 -13.60 -17.29
C THR A 142 4.97 -14.63 -16.16
N VAL A 143 5.01 -15.92 -16.50
CA VAL A 143 5.09 -17.02 -15.53
C VAL A 143 6.52 -17.59 -15.45
N HIS A 144 6.75 -18.46 -14.45
CA HIS A 144 8.05 -19.10 -14.19
C HIS A 144 9.20 -18.09 -14.02
N TYR A 145 8.91 -16.98 -13.36
CA TYR A 145 9.89 -15.94 -13.09
C TYR A 145 10.83 -16.35 -11.96
N GLY A 146 12.13 -16.39 -12.26
CA GLY A 146 13.17 -16.80 -11.32
C GLY A 146 13.04 -18.26 -10.88
N ARG A 147 13.86 -18.68 -9.91
CA ARG A 147 13.82 -20.02 -9.31
C ARG A 147 13.51 -19.92 -7.83
N GLY A 148 12.40 -20.52 -7.40
CA GLY A 148 11.91 -20.36 -6.03
C GLY A 148 11.67 -18.90 -5.70
N TYR A 149 11.05 -18.15 -6.62
CA TYR A 149 10.66 -16.77 -6.35
C TYR A 149 9.32 -16.81 -5.60
N ASP A 150 9.35 -16.33 -4.36
CA ASP A 150 8.25 -16.41 -3.41
C ASP A 150 7.38 -15.15 -3.47
N ASN A 151 7.03 -14.73 -4.68
CA ASN A 151 6.15 -13.60 -4.88
C ASN A 151 5.47 -13.57 -6.26
N ALA A 152 4.52 -12.65 -6.39
CA ALA A 152 3.99 -12.14 -7.65
C ALA A 152 3.85 -10.62 -7.55
N PHE A 153 3.89 -9.93 -8.70
CA PHE A 153 3.79 -8.47 -8.74
C PHE A 153 3.26 -7.94 -10.06
N TRP A 154 2.58 -6.79 -10.00
CA TRP A 154 2.42 -5.85 -11.11
C TRP A 154 3.65 -4.97 -11.22
N ASP A 155 4.23 -4.78 -12.42
CA ASP A 155 5.44 -3.95 -12.61
C ASP A 155 5.17 -2.55 -13.19
N GLY A 156 3.90 -2.17 -13.34
CA GLY A 156 3.45 -0.98 -14.07
C GLY A 156 3.01 -1.26 -15.51
N THR A 157 3.39 -2.41 -16.08
CA THR A 157 3.09 -2.77 -17.48
C THR A 157 2.56 -4.20 -17.64
N GLN A 158 2.99 -5.12 -16.78
CA GLN A 158 2.59 -6.52 -16.82
C GLN A 158 2.57 -7.13 -15.42
N MET A 159 1.92 -8.29 -15.33
CA MET A 159 1.99 -9.19 -14.20
C MET A 159 3.18 -10.15 -14.30
N VAL A 160 3.81 -10.45 -13.18
CA VAL A 160 4.92 -11.40 -13.09
C VAL A 160 4.65 -12.37 -11.94
N PHE A 161 4.80 -13.67 -12.19
CA PHE A 161 4.50 -14.73 -11.24
C PHE A 161 5.70 -15.64 -10.99
N GLY A 162 6.05 -15.81 -9.72
CA GLY A 162 6.95 -16.85 -9.25
C GLY A 162 6.25 -18.20 -9.10
N ASP A 163 7.07 -19.26 -9.10
CA ASP A 163 6.61 -20.63 -8.87
C ASP A 163 6.54 -21.01 -7.37
N GLY A 164 7.02 -20.14 -6.49
CA GLY A 164 7.23 -20.45 -5.08
C GLY A 164 8.36 -21.46 -4.84
N ASP A 165 8.78 -21.60 -3.59
CA ASP A 165 9.83 -22.52 -3.17
C ASP A 165 9.37 -24.00 -3.08
N GLY A 166 8.06 -24.25 -3.16
CA GLY A 166 7.47 -25.60 -3.11
C GLY A 166 7.37 -26.22 -1.70
N THR A 167 7.87 -25.52 -0.68
CA THR A 167 7.85 -25.90 0.74
C THR A 167 6.94 -24.97 1.54
N VAL A 168 7.08 -23.65 1.40
CA VAL A 168 6.20 -22.66 2.03
C VAL A 168 5.11 -22.22 1.05
N PHE A 169 5.53 -21.86 -0.17
CA PHE A 169 4.63 -21.36 -1.21
C PHE A 169 4.50 -22.33 -2.39
N ASN A 170 3.26 -22.49 -2.86
CA ASN A 170 2.93 -23.01 -4.19
C ASN A 170 3.13 -21.90 -5.25
N ARG A 171 2.92 -22.23 -6.53
CA ARG A 171 2.93 -21.25 -7.64
C ARG A 171 1.92 -20.14 -7.40
N PHE A 172 2.30 -18.90 -7.70
CA PHE A 172 1.49 -17.72 -7.40
C PHE A 172 0.29 -17.52 -8.32
N THR A 173 0.16 -18.33 -9.36
CA THR A 173 -1.03 -18.36 -10.24
C THR A 173 -2.17 -19.21 -9.69
N ILE A 174 -1.94 -20.02 -8.64
CA ILE A 174 -2.92 -21.00 -8.14
C ILE A 174 -4.17 -20.34 -7.54
N ALA A 175 -4.04 -19.10 -7.05
CA ALA A 175 -5.10 -18.34 -6.40
C ALA A 175 -5.57 -17.20 -7.31
N VAL A 176 -6.79 -17.30 -7.83
CA VAL A 176 -7.35 -16.29 -8.75
C VAL A 176 -7.49 -14.91 -8.11
N ASP A 177 -7.75 -14.86 -6.81
CA ASP A 177 -7.82 -13.63 -6.02
C ASP A 177 -6.47 -12.92 -5.92
N VAL A 178 -5.33 -13.65 -5.97
CA VAL A 178 -3.99 -13.04 -6.07
C VAL A 178 -3.82 -12.39 -7.44
N ILE A 179 -4.25 -13.04 -8.52
CA ILE A 179 -4.22 -12.46 -9.88
C ILE A 179 -5.10 -11.21 -9.96
N GLY A 180 -6.32 -11.27 -9.41
CA GLY A 180 -7.25 -10.15 -9.37
C GLY A 180 -6.74 -8.99 -8.50
N HIS A 181 -6.11 -9.29 -7.36
CA HIS A 181 -5.47 -8.31 -6.49
C HIS A 181 -4.42 -7.50 -7.26
N GLU A 182 -3.48 -8.20 -7.90
CA GLU A 182 -2.37 -7.53 -8.55
C GLU A 182 -2.80 -6.68 -9.76
N LEU A 183 -3.74 -7.19 -10.57
CA LEU A 183 -4.31 -6.41 -11.67
C LEU A 183 -5.11 -5.19 -11.17
N THR A 184 -5.71 -5.27 -9.97
CA THR A 184 -6.42 -4.14 -9.36
C THR A 184 -5.49 -3.01 -8.95
N HIS A 185 -4.22 -3.27 -8.67
CA HIS A 185 -3.25 -2.17 -8.52
C HIS A 185 -3.14 -1.34 -9.80
N GLY A 186 -3.19 -1.97 -10.98
CA GLY A 186 -3.23 -1.27 -12.26
C GLY A 186 -4.48 -0.39 -12.44
N VAL A 187 -5.64 -0.84 -11.94
CA VAL A 187 -6.87 -0.01 -11.92
C VAL A 187 -6.69 1.19 -10.99
N THR A 188 -6.13 0.97 -9.79
CA THR A 188 -5.88 2.03 -8.81
C THR A 188 -4.89 3.06 -9.36
N GLU A 189 -3.84 2.62 -10.06
CA GLU A 189 -2.85 3.47 -10.73
C GLU A 189 -3.49 4.39 -11.79
N HIS A 190 -4.43 3.87 -12.58
CA HIS A 190 -5.11 4.62 -13.64
C HIS A 190 -6.36 5.39 -13.17
N THR A 191 -6.58 5.48 -11.85
CA THR A 191 -7.75 6.16 -11.26
C THR A 191 -7.33 7.09 -10.12
N ALA A 192 -7.45 6.64 -8.87
CA ALA A 192 -7.17 7.45 -7.68
C ALA A 192 -5.67 7.62 -7.39
N ALA A 193 -4.83 6.76 -7.97
CA ALA A 193 -3.36 6.76 -7.82
C ALA A 193 -2.92 6.87 -6.35
N LEU A 194 -3.53 6.05 -5.48
CA LEU A 194 -3.30 6.07 -4.03
C LEU A 194 -1.80 5.90 -3.72
N VAL A 195 -1.24 6.87 -3.01
CA VAL A 195 0.14 6.86 -2.52
C VAL A 195 0.33 5.66 -1.62
N TYR A 196 1.35 4.87 -1.90
CA TYR A 196 1.59 3.61 -1.21
C TYR A 196 2.40 3.80 0.07
N ARG A 197 1.76 4.49 1.00
CA ARG A 197 2.32 4.78 2.32
C ARG A 197 1.18 4.95 3.33
N GLY A 198 1.36 4.44 4.54
CA GLY A 198 0.40 4.61 5.64
C GLY A 198 -1.03 4.21 5.24
N GLN A 199 -2.01 5.02 5.61
CA GLN A 199 -3.43 4.73 5.33
C GLN A 199 -3.78 4.73 3.84
N SER A 200 -3.22 5.61 3.02
CA SER A 200 -3.50 5.58 1.56
C SER A 200 -2.93 4.32 0.91
N GLY A 201 -1.79 3.83 1.39
CA GLY A 201 -1.23 2.55 0.95
C GLY A 201 -2.02 1.35 1.44
N ALA A 202 -2.49 1.37 2.69
CA ALA A 202 -3.38 0.34 3.21
C ALA A 202 -4.74 0.31 2.51
N LEU A 203 -5.25 1.46 2.04
CA LEU A 203 -6.42 1.51 1.14
C LEU A 203 -6.11 0.92 -0.23
N ASN A 204 -4.92 1.20 -0.79
CA ASN A 204 -4.49 0.62 -2.06
C ASN A 204 -4.48 -0.91 -1.98
N GLU A 205 -3.85 -1.48 -0.95
CA GLU A 205 -3.86 -2.92 -0.65
C GLU A 205 -5.28 -3.48 -0.43
N SER A 206 -6.10 -2.78 0.37
CA SER A 206 -7.45 -3.24 0.67
C SER A 206 -8.36 -3.24 -0.55
N ILE A 207 -8.26 -2.23 -1.41
CA ILE A 207 -9.01 -2.17 -2.67
C ILE A 207 -8.61 -3.34 -3.57
N SER A 208 -7.32 -3.67 -3.64
CA SER A 208 -6.84 -4.86 -4.36
C SER A 208 -7.38 -6.17 -3.77
N ASP A 209 -7.38 -6.34 -2.45
CA ASP A 209 -7.98 -7.51 -1.78
C ASP A 209 -9.51 -7.60 -2.02
N VAL A 210 -10.22 -6.47 -1.98
CA VAL A 210 -11.65 -6.39 -2.28
C VAL A 210 -11.94 -6.90 -3.67
N PHE A 211 -11.34 -6.30 -4.71
CA PHE A 211 -11.64 -6.69 -6.07
C PHE A 211 -11.09 -8.09 -6.42
N GLY A 212 -9.94 -8.49 -5.88
CA GLY A 212 -9.46 -9.87 -5.99
C GLY A 212 -10.45 -10.89 -5.41
N SER A 213 -11.03 -10.61 -4.24
CA SER A 213 -12.09 -11.42 -3.65
C SER A 213 -13.36 -11.44 -4.51
N LEU A 214 -13.77 -10.30 -5.07
CA LEU A 214 -14.94 -10.23 -5.94
C LEU A 214 -14.74 -11.01 -7.25
N VAL A 215 -13.53 -11.00 -7.83
CA VAL A 215 -13.19 -11.83 -9.00
C VAL A 215 -13.38 -13.31 -8.66
N LYS A 216 -12.85 -13.76 -7.52
CA LYS A 216 -13.01 -15.14 -7.07
C LYS A 216 -14.46 -15.51 -6.82
N GLN A 217 -15.21 -14.65 -6.13
CA GLN A 217 -16.63 -14.88 -5.85
C GLN A 217 -17.44 -14.98 -7.15
N GLN A 218 -17.21 -14.09 -8.12
CA GLN A 218 -17.89 -14.13 -9.41
C GLN A 218 -17.50 -15.39 -10.20
N ALA A 219 -16.22 -15.75 -10.23
CA ALA A 219 -15.72 -16.95 -10.90
C ALA A 219 -16.32 -18.25 -10.33
N LEU A 220 -16.61 -18.29 -9.02
CA LEU A 220 -17.17 -19.45 -8.33
C LEU A 220 -18.70 -19.38 -8.17
N GLY A 221 -19.34 -18.27 -8.57
CA GLY A 221 -20.78 -18.06 -8.38
C GLY A 221 -21.19 -17.97 -6.90
N GLN A 222 -20.33 -17.41 -6.04
CA GLN A 222 -20.53 -17.30 -4.60
C GLN A 222 -21.15 -15.95 -4.23
N ASP A 223 -22.11 -15.97 -3.31
CA ASP A 223 -22.60 -14.79 -2.63
C ASP A 223 -21.74 -14.44 -1.40
N ALA A 224 -22.01 -13.30 -0.76
CA ALA A 224 -21.27 -12.85 0.41
C ALA A 224 -21.27 -13.87 1.57
N ALA A 225 -22.32 -14.69 1.69
CA ALA A 225 -22.48 -15.67 2.76
C ALA A 225 -21.67 -16.96 2.52
N SER A 226 -21.52 -17.36 1.26
CA SER A 226 -20.80 -18.59 0.86
C SER A 226 -19.32 -18.37 0.52
N ALA A 227 -18.90 -17.12 0.30
CA ALA A 227 -17.51 -16.76 0.04
C ALA A 227 -16.59 -17.04 1.25
N ASP A 228 -15.34 -17.43 0.98
CA ASP A 228 -14.36 -17.70 2.03
C ASP A 228 -13.76 -16.45 2.68
N TRP A 229 -13.71 -15.34 1.92
CA TRP A 229 -13.09 -14.07 2.34
C TRP A 229 -11.61 -14.20 2.71
N LEU A 230 -10.90 -15.11 2.02
CA LEU A 230 -9.48 -15.38 2.19
C LEU A 230 -8.69 -14.92 0.96
N ILE A 231 -7.55 -14.26 1.20
CA ILE A 231 -6.63 -13.82 0.16
C ILE A 231 -5.44 -14.78 0.07
N GLY A 232 -5.22 -15.40 -1.08
CA GLY A 232 -4.18 -16.40 -1.30
C GLY A 232 -4.55 -17.78 -0.73
N ALA A 233 -5.83 -18.14 -0.69
CA ALA A 233 -6.23 -19.48 -0.27
C ALA A 233 -5.62 -20.56 -1.19
N GLY A 234 -4.92 -21.54 -0.61
CA GLY A 234 -4.19 -22.57 -1.35
C GLY A 234 -2.79 -22.16 -1.83
N LEU A 235 -2.37 -20.92 -1.58
CA LEU A 235 -1.01 -20.48 -1.89
C LEU A 235 0.02 -21.11 -0.93
N PHE A 236 -0.31 -21.22 0.35
CA PHE A 236 0.51 -21.99 1.29
C PHE A 236 0.46 -23.49 0.98
N THR A 237 1.60 -24.18 1.13
CA THR A 237 1.60 -25.64 1.07
C THR A 237 0.98 -26.24 2.33
N ALA A 238 0.71 -27.55 2.31
CA ALA A 238 0.21 -28.29 3.47
C ALA A 238 1.18 -28.33 4.68
N GLN A 239 2.42 -27.85 4.51
CA GLN A 239 3.43 -27.81 5.58
C GLN A 239 3.27 -26.59 6.50
N VAL A 240 2.62 -25.54 6.00
CA VAL A 240 2.42 -24.28 6.72
C VAL A 240 1.14 -24.33 7.54
N LYS A 241 1.18 -23.87 8.80
CA LYS A 241 -0.01 -23.67 9.63
C LYS A 241 -0.71 -22.36 9.29
N GLY A 242 -1.31 -22.31 8.12
CA GLY A 242 -2.07 -21.18 7.62
C GLY A 242 -3.08 -21.61 6.57
N VAL A 243 -4.15 -20.84 6.42
CA VAL A 243 -5.18 -21.09 5.40
C VAL A 243 -5.05 -20.16 4.19
N ALA A 244 -4.44 -18.99 4.37
CA ALA A 244 -4.29 -17.94 3.37
C ALA A 244 -3.28 -16.89 3.85
N LEU A 245 -2.88 -15.95 2.97
CA LEU A 245 -2.05 -14.80 3.37
C LEU A 245 -2.80 -13.84 4.30
N ARG A 246 -4.09 -13.61 4.04
CA ARG A 246 -4.92 -12.67 4.79
C ARG A 246 -6.36 -13.18 4.88
N SER A 247 -7.09 -12.71 5.89
CA SER A 247 -8.54 -12.90 5.98
C SER A 247 -9.23 -11.54 6.04
N MET A 248 -10.12 -11.27 5.08
CA MET A 248 -10.95 -10.07 5.12
C MET A 248 -12.04 -10.17 6.18
N LYS A 249 -12.51 -11.38 6.47
CA LYS A 249 -13.54 -11.66 7.47
C LYS A 249 -13.01 -11.57 8.91
N ALA A 250 -11.79 -12.04 9.13
CA ALA A 250 -11.16 -12.06 10.45
C ALA A 250 -9.66 -11.74 10.33
N PRO A 251 -9.28 -10.47 10.10
CA PRO A 251 -7.87 -10.08 10.05
C PRO A 251 -7.12 -10.52 11.33
N GLY A 252 -5.90 -11.03 11.17
CA GLY A 252 -5.08 -11.53 12.28
C GLY A 252 -5.27 -13.02 12.60
N THR A 253 -6.01 -13.75 11.76
CA THR A 253 -6.28 -15.19 11.93
C THR A 253 -5.93 -16.06 10.72
N ALA A 254 -5.35 -15.50 9.65
CA ALA A 254 -5.10 -16.26 8.43
C ALA A 254 -4.01 -17.34 8.58
N TYR A 255 -3.04 -17.10 9.46
CA TYR A 255 -1.98 -18.05 9.82
C TYR A 255 -1.44 -17.82 11.23
N ASP A 256 -0.95 -18.91 11.83
CA ASP A 256 -0.21 -18.93 13.10
C ASP A 256 0.77 -20.09 13.04
N ASP A 257 1.92 -19.83 12.42
CA ASP A 257 2.93 -20.82 12.12
C ASP A 257 4.24 -20.54 12.87
N PRO A 258 4.90 -21.54 13.48
CA PRO A 258 6.15 -21.33 14.22
C PRO A 258 7.31 -20.74 13.40
N GLN A 259 7.26 -20.83 12.08
CA GLN A 259 8.30 -20.33 11.17
C GLN A 259 7.90 -19.00 10.51
N LEU A 260 6.62 -18.81 10.16
CA LEU A 260 6.13 -17.54 9.61
C LEU A 260 5.76 -16.49 10.66
N GLY A 261 5.50 -16.93 11.89
CA GLY A 261 4.84 -16.13 12.91
C GLY A 261 3.31 -16.17 12.75
N ARG A 262 2.66 -15.17 13.37
CA ARG A 262 1.22 -15.01 13.34
C ARG A 262 0.84 -13.85 12.43
N ASP A 263 -0.30 -13.98 11.75
CA ASP A 263 -0.94 -12.90 11.00
C ASP A 263 -1.06 -11.62 11.86
N PRO A 264 -0.38 -10.51 11.47
CA PRO A 264 -0.29 -9.31 12.29
C PRO A 264 -1.45 -8.33 12.06
N GLN A 265 -2.39 -8.61 11.16
CA GLN A 265 -3.38 -7.61 10.74
C GLN A 265 -4.38 -7.26 11.85
N PRO A 266 -4.58 -5.96 12.18
CA PRO A 266 -5.68 -5.54 13.03
C PRO A 266 -7.02 -5.59 12.30
N ALA A 267 -8.07 -5.94 13.03
CA ALA A 267 -9.45 -5.95 12.52
C ALA A 267 -10.18 -4.61 12.74
N THR A 268 -9.66 -3.72 13.59
CA THR A 268 -10.27 -2.43 13.94
C THR A 268 -9.20 -1.34 14.15
N MET A 269 -9.61 -0.08 14.09
CA MET A 269 -8.76 1.09 14.38
C MET A 269 -8.20 1.14 15.80
N ALA A 270 -8.79 0.43 16.76
CA ALA A 270 -8.28 0.37 18.13
C ALA A 270 -6.90 -0.29 18.21
N ASP A 271 -6.61 -1.20 17.27
CA ASP A 271 -5.36 -1.95 17.17
C ASP A 271 -4.51 -1.48 15.97
N TYR A 272 -4.79 -0.28 15.43
CA TYR A 272 -4.02 0.27 14.31
C TYR A 272 -2.53 0.29 14.64
N VAL A 273 -1.72 -0.23 13.72
CA VAL A 273 -0.27 -0.36 13.92
C VAL A 273 0.43 0.88 13.35
N GLU A 274 0.91 1.75 14.24
CA GLU A 274 1.83 2.84 13.87
C GLU A 274 3.25 2.27 13.66
N THR A 275 3.72 2.27 12.42
CA THR A 275 5.06 1.75 12.06
C THR A 275 5.64 2.52 10.88
N THR A 276 6.95 2.40 10.66
CA THR A 276 7.64 2.83 9.43
C THR A 276 7.95 1.66 8.50
N ASP A 277 7.91 0.43 9.01
CA ASP A 277 8.10 -0.78 8.21
C ASP A 277 6.95 -0.95 7.24
N ASP A 278 7.17 -1.72 6.17
CA ASP A 278 6.11 -2.03 5.20
C ASP A 278 5.40 -0.77 4.67
N ASN A 279 6.19 0.26 4.34
CA ASN A 279 5.69 1.56 3.88
C ASN A 279 4.71 2.24 4.87
N GLY A 280 4.85 2.00 6.17
CA GLY A 280 3.88 2.45 7.16
C GLY A 280 2.74 1.47 7.38
N GLY A 281 3.03 0.16 7.29
CA GLY A 281 2.09 -0.92 7.56
C GLY A 281 0.98 -1.03 6.52
N VAL A 282 1.28 -0.91 5.23
CA VAL A 282 0.26 -0.96 4.16
C VAL A 282 -0.41 -2.32 4.09
N HIS A 283 0.33 -3.43 4.19
CA HIS A 283 -0.23 -4.78 4.21
C HIS A 283 -0.77 -5.15 5.60
N VAL A 284 -0.24 -4.55 6.66
CA VAL A 284 -0.70 -4.80 8.04
C VAL A 284 -2.07 -4.15 8.24
N ASN A 285 -2.15 -2.84 8.06
CA ASN A 285 -3.34 -2.04 8.37
C ASN A 285 -4.46 -2.17 7.32
N SER A 286 -4.24 -2.84 6.19
CA SER A 286 -5.30 -3.14 5.20
C SER A 286 -6.39 -4.06 5.74
N GLY A 287 -6.13 -4.80 6.83
CA GLY A 287 -7.13 -5.60 7.53
C GLY A 287 -8.35 -4.81 7.98
N ILE A 288 -8.17 -3.55 8.40
CA ILE A 288 -9.25 -2.68 8.90
C ILE A 288 -10.28 -2.36 7.78
N PRO A 289 -9.89 -1.76 6.64
CA PRO A 289 -10.81 -1.54 5.53
C PRO A 289 -11.30 -2.84 4.85
N ASN A 290 -10.50 -3.92 4.86
CA ASN A 290 -10.97 -5.25 4.41
C ASN A 290 -12.14 -5.75 5.25
N HIS A 291 -12.03 -5.64 6.57
CA HIS A 291 -13.08 -6.06 7.50
C HIS A 291 -14.33 -5.19 7.37
N ALA A 292 -14.18 -3.88 7.12
CA ALA A 292 -15.31 -3.01 6.80
C ALA A 292 -16.05 -3.45 5.53
N PHE A 293 -15.32 -3.79 4.46
CA PHE A 293 -15.96 -4.30 3.24
C PHE A 293 -16.70 -5.61 3.48
N TYR A 294 -16.08 -6.57 4.19
CA TYR A 294 -16.71 -7.84 4.55
C TYR A 294 -18.02 -7.62 5.32
N LEU A 295 -18.01 -6.75 6.34
CA LEU A 295 -19.18 -6.45 7.16
C LEU A 295 -20.29 -5.80 6.32
N ALA A 296 -19.95 -4.85 5.46
CA ALA A 296 -20.90 -4.20 4.57
C ALA A 296 -21.54 -5.20 3.58
N ALA A 297 -20.72 -6.01 2.90
CA ALA A 297 -21.18 -7.02 1.96
C ALA A 297 -22.05 -8.09 2.64
N THR A 298 -21.65 -8.56 3.83
CA THR A 298 -22.42 -9.54 4.60
C THR A 298 -23.77 -8.98 5.06
N ALA A 299 -23.81 -7.72 5.51
CA ALA A 299 -25.04 -7.07 5.92
C ALA A 299 -26.02 -6.85 4.76
N LEU A 300 -25.49 -6.57 3.56
CA LEU A 300 -26.29 -6.40 2.35
C LEU A 300 -26.78 -7.73 1.77
N GLY A 301 -25.99 -8.80 1.94
CA GLY A 301 -26.29 -10.12 1.41
C GLY A 301 -26.21 -10.18 -0.12
N GLY A 302 -26.45 -11.37 -0.67
CA GLY A 302 -26.36 -11.60 -2.11
C GLY A 302 -24.93 -11.46 -2.67
N PRO A 303 -24.78 -11.35 -3.99
CA PRO A 303 -23.47 -11.20 -4.62
C PRO A 303 -22.79 -9.88 -4.24
N ALA A 304 -21.64 -9.96 -3.58
CA ALA A 304 -20.99 -8.78 -3.01
C ALA A 304 -20.57 -7.74 -4.07
N TRP A 305 -20.37 -8.15 -5.32
CA TRP A 305 -20.00 -7.26 -6.42
C TRP A 305 -21.12 -6.32 -6.88
N GLU A 306 -22.40 -6.65 -6.61
CA GLU A 306 -23.55 -5.90 -7.14
C GLU A 306 -23.83 -4.58 -6.41
N VAL A 307 -23.67 -4.57 -5.08
CA VAL A 307 -23.99 -3.40 -4.25
C VAL A 307 -22.74 -2.86 -3.57
N ALA A 308 -22.11 -3.63 -2.69
CA ALA A 308 -20.92 -3.19 -1.97
C ALA A 308 -19.75 -2.92 -2.94
N GLY A 309 -19.45 -3.88 -3.83
CA GLY A 309 -18.41 -3.74 -4.84
C GLY A 309 -18.65 -2.56 -5.79
N GLN A 310 -19.90 -2.35 -6.22
CA GLN A 310 -20.26 -1.19 -7.04
C GLN A 310 -19.98 0.14 -6.33
N VAL A 311 -20.29 0.26 -5.03
CA VAL A 311 -20.00 1.48 -4.27
C VAL A 311 -18.50 1.72 -4.15
N TRP A 312 -17.71 0.67 -3.86
CA TRP A 312 -16.25 0.79 -3.83
C TRP A 312 -15.69 1.21 -5.19
N PHE A 313 -16.22 0.64 -6.27
CA PHE A 313 -15.84 0.98 -7.64
C PHE A 313 -16.19 2.44 -7.99
N ASP A 314 -17.39 2.90 -7.64
CA ASP A 314 -17.83 4.28 -7.84
C ASP A 314 -16.92 5.29 -7.11
N VAL A 315 -16.42 4.94 -5.91
CA VAL A 315 -15.45 5.79 -5.18
C VAL A 315 -14.08 5.77 -5.82
N LEU A 316 -13.57 4.59 -6.19
CA LEU A 316 -12.25 4.42 -6.80
C LEU A 316 -12.16 5.20 -8.13
N THR A 317 -13.21 5.16 -8.94
CA THR A 317 -13.22 5.72 -10.29
C THR A 317 -13.86 7.11 -10.39
N GLY A 318 -14.63 7.54 -9.39
CA GLY A 318 -15.42 8.78 -9.45
C GLY A 318 -14.65 10.10 -9.26
N GLY A 319 -13.31 10.06 -9.20
CA GLY A 319 -12.44 11.25 -9.15
C GLY A 319 -12.44 12.05 -7.84
N ARG A 320 -13.26 11.67 -6.85
CA ARG A 320 -13.30 12.33 -5.53
C ARG A 320 -12.26 11.77 -4.54
N LEU A 321 -11.77 10.56 -4.78
CA LEU A 321 -10.75 9.93 -3.94
C LEU A 321 -9.38 10.51 -4.28
N THR A 322 -8.73 11.17 -3.33
CA THR A 322 -7.40 11.75 -3.54
C THR A 322 -6.30 10.72 -3.28
N ALA A 323 -5.15 10.91 -3.92
CA ALA A 323 -4.00 10.01 -3.79
C ALA A 323 -3.51 9.83 -2.33
N THR A 324 -3.71 10.82 -1.46
CA THR A 324 -3.30 10.79 -0.04
C THR A 324 -4.47 10.54 0.91
N ALA A 325 -5.57 9.97 0.43
CA ALA A 325 -6.76 9.74 1.24
C ALA A 325 -6.46 8.84 2.46
N ASP A 326 -7.04 9.22 3.59
CA ASP A 326 -7.05 8.42 4.81
C ASP A 326 -8.31 7.54 4.87
N PHE A 327 -8.38 6.64 5.85
CA PHE A 327 -9.50 5.71 6.01
C PHE A 327 -10.82 6.45 6.21
N ALA A 328 -10.82 7.53 7.01
CA ALA A 328 -12.02 8.29 7.29
C ALA A 328 -12.57 8.99 6.05
N THR A 329 -11.69 9.50 5.17
CA THR A 329 -12.05 10.10 3.89
C THR A 329 -12.64 9.06 2.95
N PHE A 330 -11.99 7.92 2.79
CA PHE A 330 -12.52 6.84 1.96
C PHE A 330 -13.88 6.33 2.48
N ALA A 331 -14.01 6.13 3.80
CA ALA A 331 -15.25 5.72 4.44
C ALA A 331 -16.41 6.69 4.13
N ARG A 332 -16.21 8.01 4.34
CA ARG A 332 -17.23 9.02 3.99
C ARG A 332 -17.58 9.00 2.51
N LEU A 333 -16.59 8.84 1.62
CA LEU A 333 -16.84 8.76 0.18
C LEU A 333 -17.67 7.53 -0.20
N THR A 334 -17.48 6.38 0.45
CA THR A 334 -18.31 5.18 0.20
C THR A 334 -19.74 5.37 0.66
N VAL A 335 -19.96 6.01 1.81
CA VAL A 335 -21.32 6.35 2.28
C VAL A 335 -21.99 7.34 1.34
N ASP A 336 -21.31 8.44 0.98
CA ASP A 336 -21.80 9.41 -0.01
C ASP A 336 -22.17 8.75 -1.35
N ALA A 337 -21.34 7.83 -1.84
CA ALA A 337 -21.57 7.13 -3.10
C ALA A 337 -22.80 6.22 -3.01
N ALA A 338 -22.96 5.49 -1.90
CA ALA A 338 -24.15 4.69 -1.65
C ALA A 338 -25.43 5.55 -1.57
N GLU A 339 -25.38 6.70 -0.90
CA GLU A 339 -26.52 7.62 -0.80
C GLU A 339 -26.88 8.23 -2.16
N ARG A 340 -25.88 8.62 -2.98
CA ARG A 340 -26.14 9.10 -4.35
C ARG A 340 -26.78 8.03 -5.23
N ARG A 341 -26.38 6.78 -5.06
CA ARG A 341 -26.83 5.66 -5.91
C ARG A 341 -28.19 5.10 -5.51
N TYR A 342 -28.45 5.01 -4.20
CA TYR A 342 -29.61 4.29 -3.65
C TYR A 342 -30.56 5.16 -2.81
N ALA A 343 -30.34 6.49 -2.80
CA ALA A 343 -30.94 7.49 -1.93
C ALA A 343 -30.38 7.54 -0.50
N ALA A 344 -30.46 8.73 0.10
CA ALA A 344 -30.06 8.99 1.48
C ALA A 344 -30.85 8.12 2.47
N GLY A 345 -30.17 7.56 3.47
CA GLY A 345 -30.79 6.67 4.47
C GLY A 345 -31.20 5.29 3.93
N SER A 346 -30.80 4.93 2.72
CA SER A 346 -31.06 3.61 2.15
C SER A 346 -30.34 2.49 2.91
N ALA A 347 -30.82 1.24 2.73
CA ALA A 347 -30.18 0.07 3.33
C ALA A 347 -28.69 -0.07 2.94
N PRO A 348 -28.27 0.13 1.67
CA PRO A 348 -26.85 0.18 1.30
C PRO A 348 -26.04 1.23 2.04
N ALA A 349 -26.51 2.48 2.09
CA ALA A 349 -25.82 3.56 2.79
C ALA A 349 -25.68 3.26 4.30
N SER A 350 -26.74 2.74 4.91
CA SER A 350 -26.76 2.39 6.34
C SER A 350 -25.83 1.22 6.66
N ALA A 351 -25.83 0.17 5.84
CA ALA A 351 -24.95 -0.99 6.04
C ALA A 351 -23.47 -0.62 5.91
N ILE A 352 -23.13 0.19 4.90
CA ILE A 352 -21.75 0.65 4.66
C ILE A 352 -21.28 1.56 5.80
N ARG A 353 -22.12 2.51 6.23
CA ARG A 353 -21.82 3.36 7.39
C ARG A 353 -21.58 2.52 8.63
N SER A 354 -22.50 1.61 8.93
CA SER A 354 -22.40 0.73 10.10
C SER A 354 -21.13 -0.12 10.08
N ALA A 355 -20.71 -0.60 8.91
CA ALA A 355 -19.49 -1.38 8.79
C ALA A 355 -18.23 -0.56 9.13
N TRP A 356 -18.15 0.68 8.65
CA TRP A 356 -17.05 1.59 9.01
C TRP A 356 -17.05 2.01 10.48
N GLU A 357 -18.22 2.12 11.10
CA GLU A 357 -18.36 2.34 12.54
C GLU A 357 -17.89 1.14 13.36
N GLN A 358 -18.25 -0.09 12.94
CA GLN A 358 -17.83 -1.33 13.61
C GLN A 358 -16.32 -1.52 13.63
N VAL A 359 -15.61 -1.10 12.58
CA VAL A 359 -14.13 -1.12 12.57
C VAL A 359 -13.50 0.12 13.19
N GLY A 360 -14.29 1.05 13.73
CA GLY A 360 -13.81 2.25 14.44
C GLY A 360 -13.25 3.36 13.55
N VAL A 361 -13.56 3.37 12.24
CA VAL A 361 -13.11 4.43 11.31
C VAL A 361 -14.07 5.63 11.33
N LEU A 362 -15.38 5.37 11.36
CA LEU A 362 -16.39 6.39 11.58
C LEU A 362 -16.87 6.32 13.03
N THR A 363 -17.24 7.46 13.59
CA THR A 363 -17.93 7.52 14.88
C THR A 363 -19.43 7.43 14.64
N ALA A 364 -20.14 6.57 15.38
CA ALA A 364 -21.59 6.60 15.41
C ALA A 364 -22.06 7.99 15.81
N GLU A 365 -22.90 8.62 14.99
CA GLU A 365 -23.55 9.88 15.37
C GLU A 365 -24.41 9.62 16.60
N ALA A 366 -24.23 10.41 17.66
CA ALA A 366 -25.14 10.38 18.80
C ALA A 366 -26.55 10.77 18.29
N PRO A 367 -27.63 10.14 18.78
CA PRO A 367 -28.97 10.60 18.46
C PRO A 367 -29.06 12.08 18.84
N THR A 368 -29.32 12.92 17.85
CA THR A 368 -29.54 14.35 18.07
C THR A 368 -30.84 14.50 18.83
N ASP A 369 -30.77 14.88 20.11
CA ASP A 369 -31.90 15.46 20.84
C ASP A 369 -32.27 16.77 20.13
N ASP A 370 -33.19 16.68 19.17
CA ASP A 370 -33.67 17.78 18.32
C ASP A 370 -34.65 18.70 19.08
N ASP A 371 -34.30 19.07 20.33
CA ASP A 371 -35.07 20.01 21.15
C ASP A 371 -34.20 20.87 22.09
N ALA A 372 -32.94 21.11 21.74
CA ALA A 372 -32.08 22.10 22.43
C ALA A 372 -32.14 23.47 21.71
N PRO A 373 -32.37 24.60 22.43
CA PRO A 373 -32.58 25.89 21.80
C PRO A 373 -31.30 26.44 21.17
N ALA A 374 -31.48 27.13 20.03
CA ALA A 374 -30.42 27.64 19.17
C ALA A 374 -29.35 28.48 19.92
N PRO A 375 -28.06 28.37 19.53
CA PRO A 375 -27.00 29.16 20.12
C PRO A 375 -27.10 30.63 19.72
N VAL A 376 -26.88 31.51 20.69
CA VAL A 376 -26.85 32.97 20.54
C VAL A 376 -25.60 33.38 19.74
N PRO A 377 -25.68 34.33 18.78
CA PRO A 377 -24.53 34.71 17.97
C PRO A 377 -23.46 35.45 18.81
N ALA A 378 -22.19 35.11 18.57
CA ALA A 378 -21.03 35.76 19.19
C ALA A 378 -20.78 37.18 18.63
N PRO A 379 -20.15 38.09 19.40
CA PRO A 379 -19.94 39.47 18.98
C PRO A 379 -18.76 39.61 18.01
N VAL A 380 -18.90 40.56 17.07
CA VAL A 380 -17.94 40.91 16.02
C VAL A 380 -16.68 41.57 16.62
N PRO A 381 -15.45 41.25 16.17
CA PRO A 381 -14.24 41.92 16.64
C PRO A 381 -14.01 43.29 15.98
N ALA A 382 -13.47 44.23 16.78
CA ALA A 382 -13.09 45.58 16.36
C ALA A 382 -11.78 45.60 15.52
N PRO A 383 -11.54 46.63 14.68
CA PRO A 383 -10.42 46.65 13.74
C PRO A 383 -9.07 46.95 14.40
N GLN A 384 -8.01 46.30 13.92
CA GLN A 384 -6.61 46.50 14.35
C GLN A 384 -5.96 47.74 13.67
N PRO A 385 -5.01 48.42 14.33
CA PRO A 385 -4.25 49.54 13.75
C PRO A 385 -3.05 49.07 12.91
N ALA A 386 -2.63 49.93 11.98
CA ALA A 386 -1.57 49.70 10.98
C ALA A 386 -0.16 49.54 11.59
N PRO A 387 0.77 48.84 10.91
CA PRO A 387 2.14 48.62 11.40
C PRO A 387 3.06 49.83 11.18
N GLY A 388 3.89 50.13 12.17
CA GLY A 388 4.99 51.11 12.11
C GLY A 388 6.27 50.56 11.44
N PRO A 389 7.29 51.41 11.18
CA PRO A 389 8.41 51.08 10.30
C PRO A 389 9.41 50.11 10.93
N GLN A 390 9.97 49.22 10.09
CA GLN A 390 11.03 48.27 10.45
C GLN A 390 12.40 48.95 10.66
N PRO A 391 13.24 48.47 11.60
CA PRO A 391 14.64 48.87 11.71
C PRO A 391 15.55 48.09 10.73
N GLU A 392 16.65 48.73 10.31
CA GLU A 392 17.66 48.22 9.37
C GLU A 392 18.44 46.99 9.91
N PRO A 393 18.95 46.12 9.02
CA PRO A 393 19.66 44.90 9.42
C PRO A 393 21.11 45.18 9.87
N VAL A 394 21.51 44.52 10.95
CA VAL A 394 22.91 44.42 11.41
C VAL A 394 23.57 43.26 10.64
N PRO A 395 24.83 43.37 10.19
CA PRO A 395 25.50 42.28 9.47
C PRO A 395 25.83 41.11 10.41
N GLU A 396 25.47 39.90 10.00
CA GLU A 396 25.83 38.64 10.66
C GLU A 396 27.32 38.29 10.48
N PRO A 397 27.96 37.63 11.46
CA PRO A 397 29.32 37.14 11.32
C PRO A 397 29.38 35.94 10.36
N VAL A 398 30.43 35.87 9.55
CA VAL A 398 30.69 34.78 8.60
C VAL A 398 31.00 33.48 9.36
N PRO A 399 30.37 32.33 9.04
CA PRO A 399 30.61 31.07 9.75
C PRO A 399 31.99 30.49 9.44
N GLU A 400 32.64 29.91 10.45
CA GLU A 400 33.90 29.19 10.28
C GLU A 400 33.68 27.85 9.57
N PRO A 401 34.53 27.46 8.61
CA PRO A 401 34.37 26.20 7.88
C PRO A 401 34.68 24.99 8.76
N VAL A 402 33.77 24.02 8.76
CA VAL A 402 33.97 22.70 9.40
C VAL A 402 35.21 22.03 8.78
N PRO A 403 36.24 21.66 9.56
CA PRO A 403 37.45 21.04 9.02
C PRO A 403 37.17 19.71 8.30
N SER A 404 37.80 19.45 7.15
CA SER A 404 37.67 18.18 6.41
C SER A 404 38.08 16.94 7.21
N ALA A 405 38.81 17.08 8.31
CA ALA A 405 39.22 15.99 9.19
C ALA A 405 38.16 15.59 10.25
N THR A 406 36.98 16.21 10.23
CA THR A 406 35.91 15.95 11.22
C THR A 406 35.41 14.52 11.10
N GLN A 407 35.29 13.82 12.23
CA GLN A 407 34.63 12.53 12.34
C GLN A 407 33.23 12.70 12.91
N VAL A 408 32.32 11.86 12.44
CA VAL A 408 30.95 11.77 12.93
C VAL A 408 30.68 10.34 13.38
N GLN A 409 30.17 10.21 14.59
CA GLN A 409 29.65 8.98 15.14
C GLN A 409 28.12 9.03 15.15
N VAL A 410 27.47 8.07 14.52
CA VAL A 410 26.01 7.90 14.53
C VAL A 410 25.68 6.57 15.19
N ARG A 411 24.73 6.58 16.12
CA ARG A 411 24.19 5.38 16.77
C ARG A 411 22.68 5.44 16.74
N ARG A 412 22.03 4.30 16.52
CA ARG A 412 20.56 4.17 16.52
C ARG A 412 20.12 3.09 17.51
N THR A 413 19.09 3.38 18.30
CA THR A 413 18.45 2.39 19.17
C THR A 413 17.77 1.28 18.35
N GLY A 414 17.40 0.17 18.99
CA GLY A 414 16.63 -0.91 18.37
C GLY A 414 15.14 -0.69 18.57
N GLY A 415 14.36 -0.75 17.48
CA GLY A 415 12.90 -0.70 17.47
C GLY A 415 12.32 -2.09 17.75
N LEU A 416 11.16 -2.44 17.18
CA LEU A 416 10.44 -3.70 17.46
C LEU A 416 11.31 -4.98 17.38
N ALA A 417 12.29 -5.02 16.46
CA ALA A 417 13.22 -6.14 16.29
C ALA A 417 14.49 -6.09 17.18
N GLY A 418 14.66 -5.06 18.03
CA GLY A 418 15.75 -4.94 19.01
C GLY A 418 17.16 -4.66 18.44
N GLN A 419 17.31 -4.44 17.12
CA GLN A 419 18.62 -4.28 16.48
C GLN A 419 19.21 -2.87 16.62
N ARG A 420 20.37 -2.75 17.29
CA ARG A 420 21.14 -1.50 17.41
C ARG A 420 22.20 -1.39 16.30
N ARG A 421 22.39 -0.20 15.74
CA ARG A 421 23.45 0.10 14.76
C ARG A 421 24.31 1.26 15.24
N ALA A 422 25.61 1.22 14.96
CA ALA A 422 26.56 2.28 15.30
C ALA A 422 27.69 2.33 14.29
N ARG A 423 28.07 3.52 13.83
CA ARG A 423 29.22 3.72 12.94
C ARG A 423 29.91 5.05 13.27
N THR A 424 31.24 5.06 13.17
CA THR A 424 32.06 6.28 13.20
C THR A 424 32.79 6.39 11.86
N VAL A 425 32.73 7.54 11.21
CA VAL A 425 33.29 7.76 9.87
C VAL A 425 33.85 9.17 9.74
N ALA A 426 34.93 9.34 8.99
CA ALA A 426 35.43 10.69 8.66
C ALA A 426 34.59 11.30 7.54
N LEU A 427 34.31 12.61 7.58
CA LEU A 427 33.54 13.27 6.52
C LEU A 427 34.17 13.12 5.13
N ALA A 428 35.49 12.99 5.06
CA ALA A 428 36.21 12.75 3.80
C ALA A 428 36.05 11.33 3.22
N GLU A 429 35.49 10.40 3.99
CA GLU A 429 35.24 9.01 3.57
C GLU A 429 33.79 8.79 3.08
N LEU A 430 32.93 9.81 3.23
CA LEU A 430 31.55 9.79 2.75
C LEU A 430 31.48 10.27 1.29
N PRO A 431 30.45 9.85 0.52
CA PRO A 431 30.12 10.48 -0.76
C PRO A 431 29.98 12.01 -0.61
N ASP A 432 30.33 12.77 -1.65
CA ASP A 432 30.40 14.24 -1.59
C ASP A 432 29.09 14.87 -1.10
N ASP A 433 27.94 14.37 -1.57
CA ASP A 433 26.61 14.83 -1.16
C ASP A 433 26.33 14.57 0.33
N ASP A 434 26.74 13.41 0.85
CA ASP A 434 26.57 13.05 2.26
C ASP A 434 27.52 13.84 3.15
N ALA A 435 28.77 14.03 2.70
CA ALA A 435 29.74 14.88 3.39
C ALA A 435 29.24 16.33 3.50
N GLU A 436 28.62 16.86 2.45
CA GLU A 436 28.04 18.20 2.46
C GLU A 436 26.78 18.30 3.33
N GLY A 437 25.94 17.25 3.33
CA GLY A 437 24.81 17.13 4.24
C GLY A 437 25.23 17.17 5.70
N TRP A 438 26.32 16.47 6.05
CA TRP A 438 26.89 16.52 7.39
C TRP A 438 27.51 17.87 7.72
N ARG A 439 28.25 18.51 6.81
CA ARG A 439 28.78 19.88 7.04
C ARG A 439 27.65 20.87 7.31
N THR A 440 26.55 20.74 6.59
CA THR A 440 25.36 21.58 6.75
C THR A 440 24.65 21.35 8.09
N LEU A 441 24.67 20.12 8.62
CA LEU A 441 24.08 19.81 9.93
C LEU A 441 24.96 20.22 11.11
N LEU A 442 26.28 20.12 10.92
CA LEU A 442 27.26 20.48 11.93
C LEU A 442 27.56 21.98 11.95
N SER A 443 27.21 22.72 10.89
CA SER A 443 27.27 24.17 10.90
C SER A 443 26.16 24.76 11.77
N GLU A 444 26.46 25.88 12.42
CA GLU A 444 25.46 26.73 13.10
C GLU A 444 24.58 25.99 14.15
N HIS A 445 25.13 24.99 14.84
CA HIS A 445 24.41 24.21 15.86
C HIS A 445 23.06 23.64 15.42
N ARG A 446 22.93 23.30 14.13
CA ARG A 446 21.65 22.88 13.55
C ARG A 446 21.21 21.52 14.07
N LEU A 447 22.15 20.65 14.42
CA LEU A 447 21.87 19.37 15.07
C LEU A 447 21.22 19.57 16.44
N GLU A 448 21.72 20.51 17.23
CA GLU A 448 21.20 20.88 18.55
C GLU A 448 19.84 21.59 18.42
N ALA A 449 19.67 22.46 17.42
CA ALA A 449 18.39 23.11 17.13
C ALA A 449 17.31 22.09 16.73
N LEU A 450 17.67 21.05 15.96
CA LEU A 450 16.77 19.96 15.61
C LEU A 450 16.37 19.14 16.85
N ALA A 451 17.32 18.83 17.73
CA ALA A 451 17.02 18.13 18.98
C ALA A 451 16.10 18.96 19.90
N ALA A 452 16.30 20.28 19.98
CA ALA A 452 15.47 21.17 20.77
C ALA A 452 14.05 21.37 20.19
N ALA A 453 13.89 21.26 18.87
CA ALA A 453 12.60 21.37 18.19
C ALA A 453 11.81 20.04 18.16
N ALA A 454 12.42 18.93 18.58
CA ALA A 454 11.79 17.62 18.53
C ALA A 454 10.58 17.51 19.49
N PRO A 455 9.50 16.82 19.11
CA PRO A 455 8.34 16.63 19.98
C PRO A 455 8.71 15.92 21.28
N THR A 456 8.14 16.37 22.40
CA THR A 456 8.42 15.78 23.73
C THR A 456 7.58 14.54 24.05
N ARG A 457 6.65 14.16 23.15
CA ARG A 457 5.77 13.01 23.35
C ARG A 457 6.53 11.72 22.99
N PRO A 458 6.70 10.76 23.92
CA PRO A 458 7.30 9.48 23.58
C PRO A 458 6.40 8.73 22.59
N VAL A 459 7.00 8.29 21.48
CA VAL A 459 6.38 7.38 20.50
C VAL A 459 6.93 5.98 20.81
N PRO A 460 6.09 5.02 21.22
CA PRO A 460 6.52 3.64 21.45
C PRO A 460 7.26 3.08 20.23
N ASP A 461 8.35 2.36 20.47
CA ASP A 461 9.15 1.65 19.46
C ASP A 461 9.84 2.50 18.36
N ALA A 462 9.73 3.85 18.41
CA ALA A 462 10.45 4.75 17.52
C ALA A 462 11.97 4.73 17.80
N PHE A 463 12.79 4.79 16.74
CA PHE A 463 14.23 4.87 16.92
C PHE A 463 14.63 6.20 17.58
N THR A 464 15.74 6.16 18.32
CA THR A 464 16.44 7.34 18.81
C THR A 464 17.84 7.31 18.22
N TYR A 465 18.24 8.42 17.59
CA TYR A 465 19.57 8.61 17.06
C TYR A 465 20.43 9.36 18.08
N HIS A 466 21.66 8.90 18.23
CA HIS A 466 22.70 9.57 19.00
C HIS A 466 23.81 9.94 18.04
N VAL A 467 24.15 11.22 17.97
CA VAL A 467 25.14 11.76 17.05
C VAL A 467 26.20 12.52 17.84
N ALA A 468 27.47 12.23 17.61
CA ALA A 468 28.60 12.92 18.25
C ALA A 468 29.72 13.20 17.24
N CYS A 469 30.55 14.20 17.53
CA CYS A 469 31.76 14.53 16.77
C CYS A 469 33.01 14.27 17.61
N PRO A 470 33.56 13.04 17.63
CA PRO A 470 34.73 12.72 18.45
C PRO A 470 35.97 13.53 18.05
N PRO A 471 36.91 13.79 18.99
CA PRO A 471 36.90 13.33 20.39
C PRO A 471 36.15 14.24 21.37
N ASP A 472 35.86 15.49 20.98
CA ASP A 472 35.46 16.56 21.91
C ASP A 472 34.01 17.03 21.72
N GLY A 473 33.24 16.47 20.79
CA GLY A 473 31.85 16.84 20.51
C GLY A 473 30.84 16.15 21.42
N ASP A 474 29.94 16.95 21.98
CA ASP A 474 28.82 16.45 22.80
C ASP A 474 27.88 15.54 21.99
N GLU A 475 27.34 14.50 22.65
CA GLU A 475 26.36 13.59 22.03
C GLU A 475 24.99 14.27 21.99
N VAL A 476 24.46 14.48 20.78
CA VAL A 476 23.11 14.99 20.56
C VAL A 476 22.17 13.81 20.37
N THR A 477 21.10 13.78 21.18
CA THR A 477 20.06 12.75 21.11
C THR A 477 18.86 13.29 20.34
N LEU A 478 18.47 12.61 19.27
CA LEU A 478 17.36 12.99 18.40
C LEU A 478 16.36 11.84 18.29
N PRO A 479 15.10 12.02 18.75
CA PRO A 479 14.07 11.02 18.52
C PRO A 479 13.68 11.04 17.04
N GLU A 480 13.59 9.87 16.39
CA GLU A 480 13.45 9.76 14.94
C GLU A 480 12.25 10.53 14.37
N HIS A 481 11.14 10.53 15.10
CA HIS A 481 9.91 11.21 14.71
C HIS A 481 10.03 12.74 14.69
N GLY A 482 11.04 13.30 15.35
CA GLY A 482 11.37 14.74 15.32
C GLY A 482 12.40 15.12 14.26
N ILE A 483 12.98 14.15 13.53
CA ILE A 483 14.04 14.38 12.54
C ILE A 483 13.41 14.56 11.15
N PRO A 484 13.69 15.66 10.42
CA PRO A 484 13.28 15.82 9.04
C PRO A 484 13.82 14.70 8.13
N GLU A 485 13.02 14.27 7.15
CA GLU A 485 13.34 13.15 6.26
C GLU A 485 14.73 13.23 5.62
N PRO A 486 15.20 14.37 5.06
CA PRO A 486 16.54 14.45 4.47
C PRO A 486 17.68 14.19 5.48
N VAL A 487 17.47 14.56 6.74
CA VAL A 487 18.44 14.37 7.83
C VAL A 487 18.43 12.91 8.29
N ARG A 488 17.24 12.31 8.37
CA ARG A 488 17.08 10.89 8.71
C ARG A 488 17.74 9.99 7.67
N ASP A 489 17.54 10.28 6.38
CA ASP A 489 18.13 9.50 5.30
C ASP A 489 19.66 9.58 5.31
N LEU A 490 20.21 10.76 5.59
CA LEU A 490 21.65 10.94 5.78
C LEU A 490 22.18 10.08 6.93
N PHE A 491 21.47 10.01 8.07
CA PHE A 491 21.88 9.17 9.20
C PHE A 491 21.84 7.68 8.82
N GLN A 492 20.82 7.25 8.08
CA GLN A 492 20.68 5.85 7.65
C GLN A 492 21.76 5.44 6.64
N ARG A 493 22.06 6.27 5.64
CA ARG A 493 23.17 6.04 4.69
C ARG A 493 24.51 5.98 5.41
N THR A 494 24.72 6.89 6.36
CA THR A 494 25.91 6.88 7.21
C THR A 494 26.03 5.57 7.99
N LEU A 495 24.94 5.06 8.58
CA LEU A 495 24.92 3.79 9.32
C LEU A 495 25.00 2.54 8.44
N GLY A 496 24.69 2.64 7.14
CA GLY A 496 24.52 1.50 6.24
C GLY A 496 25.73 1.13 5.38
N GLY A 497 26.68 2.04 5.21
CA GLY A 497 27.87 1.79 4.38
C GLY A 497 29.05 1.14 5.09
#